data_AF-A0A536APV1-F1
#
_entry.id   AF-A0A536APV1-F1
#
_cell.length_a   1.000
_cell.length_b   1.000
_cell.length_c   1.000
_cell.angle_alpha   90.00
_cell.angle_beta   90.00
_cell.angle_gamma   90.00
#
_symmetry.space_group_name_H-M   'P 1'
#
loop_
_entity.id
_entity.type
_entity.pdbx_description
1 polymer ?
#
loop_
_entity_poly.entity_id
_entity_poly.type
_entity_poly.pdbx_seq_one_letter_code
_entity_poly.pdbx_strand_id
1 'polypeptide(L)'
;MSSSSVSRVLIIAAPQGRNGSRDSAPARAGPRLYDFDSRRGLGEAVLTHTITLIPGDGTGPEIVEATRRAIEATGVKIEWDVHDVGMPAMAKSGTPFPKEALESVRRNRVALKGPLTTELGT
;
A
#
# COMPACT_ATOMS: atom_id res chain seq x y z
N MET A 1 -10.43 32.55 4.46
CA MET A 1 -11.05 31.24 4.73
C MET A 1 -10.02 30.18 4.41
N SER A 2 -9.31 29.67 5.43
CA SER A 2 -8.21 28.73 5.27
C SER A 2 -8.78 27.31 5.27
N SER A 3 -8.80 26.66 4.10
CA SER A 3 -9.26 25.28 3.97
C SER A 3 -8.10 24.33 4.28
N SER A 4 -8.11 23.73 5.46
CA SER A 4 -7.14 22.73 5.88
C SER A 4 -7.50 21.38 5.26
N SER A 5 -6.81 21.00 4.19
CA SER A 5 -6.99 19.70 3.54
C SER A 5 -6.40 18.59 4.41
N VAL A 6 -7.26 17.80 5.08
CA VAL A 6 -6.84 16.68 5.93
C VAL A 6 -6.65 15.45 5.04
N SER A 7 -5.44 15.27 4.52
CA SER A 7 -5.10 14.11 3.69
C SER A 7 -4.95 12.85 4.53
N ARG A 8 -5.91 11.92 4.41
CA ARG A 8 -5.85 10.58 5.01
C ARG A 8 -4.91 9.69 4.17
N VAL A 9 -3.87 9.14 4.80
CA VAL A 9 -3.08 8.04 4.24
C VAL A 9 -3.90 6.76 4.34
N LEU A 10 -4.38 6.25 3.21
CA LEU A 10 -5.10 4.99 3.14
C LEU A 10 -4.12 3.90 2.70
N ILE A 11 -3.76 3.01 3.64
CA ILE A 11 -3.09 1.75 3.33
C ILE A 11 -4.20 0.75 2.99
N ILE A 12 -4.37 0.41 1.73
CA ILE A 12 -5.34 -0.62 1.31
C ILE A 12 -4.64 -1.97 1.45
N ALA A 13 -5.07 -2.78 2.42
CA ALA A 13 -4.75 -4.21 2.49
C ALA A 13 -5.99 -5.00 2.05
N ALA A 14 -5.90 -5.77 0.96
CA ALA A 14 -7.02 -6.58 0.51
C ALA A 14 -7.34 -7.71 1.53
N PRO A 15 -8.62 -7.98 1.84
CA PRO A 15 -8.99 -9.06 2.76
C PRO A 15 -8.71 -10.44 2.15
N GLN A 16 -8.16 -11.35 2.95
CA GLN A 16 -7.90 -12.74 2.56
C GLN A 16 -9.21 -13.55 2.64
N GLY A 17 -9.65 -14.10 1.50
CA GLY A 17 -10.79 -15.02 1.44
C GLY A 17 -10.47 -16.36 2.11
N ARG A 18 -11.24 -16.74 3.14
CA ARG A 18 -11.23 -18.09 3.73
C ARG A 18 -12.03 -19.04 2.85
N ASN A 19 -11.37 -20.06 2.29
CA ASN A 19 -12.03 -21.26 1.75
C ASN A 19 -11.92 -22.38 2.80
N GLY A 20 -13.01 -23.13 3.02
CA GLY A 20 -13.36 -23.66 4.34
C GLY A 20 -13.03 -25.11 4.67
N SER A 21 -13.30 -25.46 5.93
CA SER A 21 -13.98 -26.69 6.37
C SER A 21 -14.39 -26.48 7.84
N ARG A 22 -15.60 -26.90 8.18
CA ARG A 22 -16.10 -26.91 9.56
C ARG A 22 -15.49 -28.12 10.24
N ASP A 23 -14.73 -27.90 11.31
CA ASP A 23 -14.66 -28.83 12.42
C ASP A 23 -14.41 -28.06 13.73
N SER A 24 -14.96 -28.63 14.80
CA SER A 24 -15.37 -28.06 16.07
C SER A 24 -14.27 -27.51 17.01
N ALA A 25 -14.49 -26.26 17.48
CA ALA A 25 -14.19 -25.59 18.78
C ALA A 25 -13.11 -26.15 19.75
N PRO A 26 -12.32 -25.31 20.49
CA PRO A 26 -12.90 -24.32 21.40
C PRO A 26 -12.20 -22.95 21.53
N ALA A 27 -12.81 -22.17 22.42
CA ALA A 27 -12.75 -20.72 22.63
C ALA A 27 -11.40 -20.12 23.09
N ARG A 28 -11.36 -18.78 22.98
CA ARG A 28 -10.37 -17.80 23.46
C ARG A 28 -9.24 -17.45 22.48
N ALA A 29 -9.60 -16.72 21.43
CA ALA A 29 -8.63 -15.88 20.73
C ALA A 29 -8.40 -14.60 21.53
N GLY A 30 -7.36 -14.59 22.37
CA GLY A 30 -6.71 -13.34 22.76
C GLY A 30 -6.18 -12.61 21.52
N PRO A 31 -5.74 -11.34 21.64
CA PRO A 31 -5.15 -10.63 20.52
C PRO A 31 -4.04 -11.50 19.92
N ARG A 32 -4.16 -11.85 18.64
CA ARG A 32 -3.06 -12.44 17.88
C ARG A 32 -2.01 -11.35 17.74
N LEU A 33 -1.19 -11.22 18.78
CA LEU A 33 0.11 -10.60 18.68
C LEU A 33 0.80 -11.33 17.54
N TYR A 34 1.07 -10.62 16.46
CA TYR A 34 1.95 -11.12 15.42
C TYR A 34 3.29 -11.39 16.12
N ASP A 35 3.58 -12.68 16.35
CA ASP A 35 4.87 -13.10 16.88
C ASP A 35 5.91 -12.84 15.79
N PHE A 36 6.59 -11.70 15.94
CA PHE A 36 7.53 -11.19 14.97
C PHE A 36 8.86 -11.97 14.98
N ASP A 37 9.12 -12.80 16.00
CA ASP A 37 10.46 -13.32 16.27
C ASP A 37 10.65 -14.83 15.97
N SER A 38 9.63 -15.56 15.54
CA SER A 38 9.71 -17.03 15.35
C SER A 38 10.25 -17.50 13.98
N ARG A 39 10.82 -16.62 13.14
CA ARG A 39 11.40 -17.00 11.83
C ARG A 39 12.92 -17.21 11.80
N ARG A 40 13.65 -17.09 12.91
CA ARG A 40 15.12 -17.27 12.93
C ARG A 40 15.61 -18.73 12.90
N GLY A 41 15.00 -19.58 12.08
CA GLY A 41 15.32 -21.02 12.04
C GLY A 41 15.29 -21.69 10.65
N LEU A 42 15.03 -20.96 9.58
CA LEU A 42 15.11 -21.47 8.21
C LEU A 42 16.07 -20.54 7.45
N GLY A 43 17.02 -21.11 6.69
CA GLY A 43 17.99 -20.35 5.90
C GLY A 43 17.33 -19.14 5.24
N GLU A 44 17.95 -17.97 5.39
CA GLU A 44 17.36 -16.64 5.26
C GLU A 44 16.76 -16.36 3.87
N ALA A 45 15.60 -16.95 3.59
CA ALA A 45 14.75 -16.53 2.49
C ALA A 45 14.17 -15.18 2.90
N VAL A 46 14.91 -14.10 2.61
CA VAL A 46 14.39 -12.76 2.84
C VAL A 46 13.21 -12.58 1.90
N LEU A 47 12.00 -12.62 2.46
CA LEU A 47 10.78 -12.37 1.72
C LEU A 47 10.74 -10.89 1.35
N THR A 48 11.12 -10.59 0.11
CA THR A 48 10.93 -9.27 -0.49
C THR A 48 9.43 -9.06 -0.71
N HIS A 49 8.89 -7.97 -0.19
CA HIS A 49 7.49 -7.60 -0.41
C HIS A 49 7.40 -6.68 -1.63
N THR A 50 6.68 -7.06 -2.67
CA THR A 50 6.38 -6.14 -3.77
C THR A 50 5.17 -5.28 -3.42
N ILE A 51 5.34 -3.96 -3.41
CA ILE A 51 4.30 -3.00 -3.04
C ILE A 51 4.13 -2.00 -4.18
N THR A 52 2.88 -1.75 -4.56
CA THR A 52 2.59 -0.68 -5.53
C THR A 52 2.83 0.68 -4.89
N LEU A 53 3.65 1.52 -5.51
CA LEU A 53 3.91 2.88 -5.08
C LEU A 53 3.22 3.86 -6.03
N ILE A 54 2.31 4.67 -5.52
CA ILE A 54 1.68 5.76 -6.26
C ILE A 54 2.17 7.07 -5.63
N PRO A 55 3.08 7.84 -6.27
CA PRO A 55 3.63 9.07 -5.68
C PRO A 55 2.57 10.12 -5.35
N GLY A 56 1.50 10.18 -6.15
CA GLY A 56 0.47 11.20 -6.01
C GLY A 56 0.81 12.50 -6.72
N ASP A 57 0.14 13.59 -6.34
CA ASP A 57 0.33 14.92 -6.91
C ASP A 57 0.35 16.01 -5.81
N GLY A 58 0.56 17.27 -6.20
CA GLY A 58 0.80 18.36 -5.25
C GLY A 58 2.01 18.05 -4.37
N THR A 59 1.83 18.00 -3.04
CA THR A 59 2.86 17.61 -2.07
C THR A 59 3.07 16.10 -1.96
N GLY A 60 2.39 15.30 -2.80
CA GLY A 60 2.38 13.85 -2.72
C GLY A 60 3.75 13.20 -2.88
N PRO A 61 4.51 13.52 -3.95
CA PRO A 61 5.82 12.93 -4.19
C PRO A 61 6.79 13.10 -3.01
N GLU A 62 6.83 14.26 -2.38
CA GLU A 62 7.70 14.55 -1.24
C GLU A 62 7.30 13.74 0.00
N ILE A 63 6.00 13.64 0.28
CA ILE A 63 5.46 12.86 1.41
C ILE A 63 5.73 11.36 1.21
N VAL A 64 5.51 10.86 0.00
CA VAL A 64 5.73 9.44 -0.34
C VAL A 64 7.21 9.11 -0.25
N GLU A 65 8.09 9.97 -0.73
CA GLU A 65 9.54 9.77 -0.64
C GLU A 65 10.04 9.78 0.81
N ALA A 66 9.52 10.67 1.66
CA ALA A 66 9.82 10.66 3.09
C ALA A 66 9.32 9.36 3.77
N THR A 67 8.12 8.90 3.40
CA THR A 67 7.54 7.65 3.91
C THR A 67 8.36 6.44 3.48
N ARG A 68 8.79 6.38 2.22
CA ARG A 68 9.65 5.32 1.68
C ARG A 68 10.95 5.22 2.50
N ARG A 69 11.63 6.34 2.72
CA ARG A 69 12.86 6.39 3.54
C ARG A 69 12.62 5.91 4.97
N ALA A 70 11.50 6.28 5.58
CA ALA A 70 11.15 5.81 6.92
C ALA A 70 10.92 4.29 6.97
N ILE A 71 10.28 3.72 5.93
CA ILE A 71 10.06 2.27 5.83
C ILE A 71 11.38 1.54 5.58
N GLU A 72 12.24 2.03 4.68
CA GLU A 72 13.54 1.44 4.37
C GLU A 72 14.46 1.38 5.60
N ALA A 73 14.38 2.40 6.47
CA ALA A 73 15.12 2.43 7.74
C ALA A 73 14.75 1.29 8.72
N THR A 74 13.59 0.63 8.52
CA THR A 74 13.19 -0.54 9.33
C THR A 74 13.94 -1.83 8.95
N GLY A 75 14.64 -1.84 7.82
CA GLY A 75 15.34 -3.02 7.30
C GLY A 75 14.45 -4.02 6.56
N VAL A 76 13.15 -3.72 6.38
CA VAL A 76 12.26 -4.53 5.55
C VAL A 76 12.66 -4.38 4.08
N LYS A 77 12.86 -5.53 3.39
CA LYS A 77 13.12 -5.52 1.95
C LYS A 77 11.81 -5.37 1.18
N ILE A 78 11.69 -4.26 0.45
CA ILE A 78 10.52 -3.94 -0.37
C ILE A 78 10.98 -3.69 -1.80
N GLU A 79 10.26 -4.26 -2.75
CA GLU A 79 10.35 -3.92 -4.15
C GLU A 79 9.20 -2.97 -4.50
N TRP A 80 9.54 -1.78 -4.96
CA TRP A 80 8.57 -0.75 -5.29
C TRP A 80 8.16 -0.85 -6.76
N ASP A 81 6.89 -1.19 -7.00
CA ASP A 81 6.27 -1.17 -8.33
C ASP A 81 5.60 0.20 -8.51
N VAL A 82 6.31 1.14 -9.13
CA VAL A 82 5.94 2.57 -9.16
C VAL A 82 5.01 2.88 -10.33
N HIS A 83 3.85 3.50 -10.05
CA HIS A 83 2.86 3.90 -11.04
C HIS A 83 2.36 5.32 -10.81
N ASP A 84 2.28 6.10 -11.88
CA ASP A 84 1.64 7.42 -11.85
C ASP A 84 0.11 7.28 -11.89
N VAL A 85 -0.59 8.07 -11.08
CA VAL A 85 -2.06 8.20 -11.02
C VAL A 85 -2.39 9.69 -10.80
N GLY A 86 -3.56 10.14 -11.26
CA GLY A 86 -4.01 11.53 -11.11
C GLY A 86 -3.45 12.44 -12.20
N MET A 87 -3.12 13.70 -11.84
CA MET A 87 -2.61 14.70 -12.81
C MET A 87 -1.35 14.24 -13.57
N PRO A 88 -0.34 13.61 -12.93
CA PRO A 88 0.84 13.10 -13.64
C PRO A 88 0.51 12.03 -14.69
N ALA A 89 -0.47 11.17 -14.39
CA ALA A 89 -0.94 10.15 -15.33
C ALA A 89 -1.72 10.79 -16.48
N MET A 90 -2.63 11.73 -16.19
CA MET A 90 -3.38 12.46 -17.21
C MET A 90 -2.46 13.09 -18.27
N ALA A 91 -1.38 13.73 -17.84
CA ALA A 91 -0.42 14.37 -18.73
C ALA A 91 0.34 13.37 -19.63
N LYS A 92 0.53 12.13 -19.17
CA LYS A 92 1.35 11.12 -19.87
C LYS A 92 0.52 10.16 -20.73
N SER A 93 -0.63 9.73 -20.23
CA SER A 93 -1.43 8.65 -20.82
C SER A 93 -2.87 9.06 -21.16
N GLY A 94 -3.26 10.32 -20.92
CA GLY A 94 -4.60 10.82 -21.22
C GLY A 94 -5.70 10.28 -20.29
N THR A 95 -5.33 9.55 -19.25
CA THR A 95 -6.25 9.02 -18.24
C THR A 95 -5.68 9.25 -16.84
N PRO A 96 -6.51 9.58 -15.82
CA PRO A 96 -6.01 9.73 -14.46
C PRO A 96 -5.77 8.37 -13.81
N PHE A 97 -6.31 7.29 -14.40
CA PHE A 97 -6.24 5.94 -13.88
C PHE A 97 -5.75 4.97 -14.98
N PRO A 98 -4.42 4.90 -15.21
CA PRO A 98 -3.84 3.91 -16.11
C PRO A 98 -4.20 2.49 -15.69
N LYS A 99 -4.44 1.62 -16.67
CA LYS A 99 -4.84 0.23 -16.40
C LYS A 99 -3.73 -0.52 -15.66
N GLU A 100 -2.49 -0.24 -16.01
CA GLU A 100 -1.28 -0.83 -15.45
C GLU A 100 -1.18 -0.59 -13.94
N ALA A 101 -1.52 0.62 -13.49
CA ALA A 101 -1.55 0.98 -12.08
C ALA A 101 -2.62 0.16 -11.33
N LEU A 102 -3.82 0.03 -11.90
CA LEU A 102 -4.90 -0.76 -11.31
C LEU A 102 -4.56 -2.25 -11.25
N GLU A 103 -3.94 -2.79 -12.30
CA GLU A 103 -3.48 -4.18 -12.32
C GLU A 103 -2.35 -4.43 -11.31
N SER A 104 -1.44 -3.47 -11.14
CA SER A 104 -0.40 -3.51 -10.11
C SER A 104 -1.00 -3.61 -8.71
N VAL A 105 -1.96 -2.74 -8.37
CA VAL A 105 -2.65 -2.79 -7.07
C VAL A 105 -3.38 -4.12 -6.86
N ARG A 106 -4.06 -4.65 -7.89
CA ARG A 106 -4.74 -5.96 -7.80
C ARG A 106 -3.77 -7.10 -7.56
N ARG A 107 -2.64 -7.12 -8.27
CA ARG A 107 -1.59 -8.15 -8.15
C ARG A 107 -0.92 -8.09 -6.78
N ASN A 108 -0.46 -6.91 -6.38
CA ASN A 108 0.36 -6.73 -5.18
C ASN A 108 -0.48 -6.66 -3.90
N ARG A 109 -1.77 -6.33 -4.01
CA ARG A 109 -2.79 -6.24 -2.93
C ARG A 109 -2.51 -5.21 -1.84
N VAL A 110 -1.34 -4.59 -1.86
CA VAL A 110 -0.89 -3.55 -0.95
C VAL A 110 -0.32 -2.41 -1.79
N ALA A 111 -0.73 -1.19 -1.46
CA ALA A 111 -0.22 0.00 -2.11
C ALA A 111 0.09 1.10 -1.09
N LEU A 112 1.20 1.81 -1.31
CA LEU A 112 1.49 3.08 -0.68
C LEU A 112 1.13 4.18 -1.68
N LYS A 113 0.14 4.99 -1.34
CA LYS A 113 -0.40 6.02 -2.25
C LYS A 113 -0.34 7.41 -1.62
N GLY A 114 0.28 8.35 -2.33
CA GLY A 114 0.34 9.75 -1.94
C GLY A 114 -1.03 10.45 -2.04
N PRO A 115 -1.15 11.66 -1.49
CA PRO A 115 -2.22 12.59 -1.83
C PRO A 115 -2.45 12.69 -3.35
N LEU A 116 -3.71 12.70 -3.75
CA LEU A 116 -4.14 12.97 -5.12
C LEU A 116 -5.11 14.14 -5.08
N THR A 117 -5.03 15.00 -6.06
CA THR A 117 -5.94 16.13 -6.23
C THR A 117 -7.26 15.56 -6.72
N THR A 118 -8.22 15.51 -5.82
CA THR A 118 -9.60 15.21 -6.19
C THR A 118 -10.20 16.48 -6.77
N GLU A 119 -10.50 16.50 -8.06
CA GLU A 119 -11.43 17.52 -8.57
C GLU A 119 -12.79 17.30 -7.87
N LEU A 120 -13.29 18.32 -7.20
CA LEU A 120 -14.68 18.33 -6.73
C LEU A 120 -15.53 18.41 -8.00
N GLY A 121 -16.25 17.34 -8.30
CA GLY A 121 -17.20 17.34 -9.42
C GLY A 121 -18.18 18.51 -9.27
N THR A 122 -18.21 19.39 -10.27
CA THR A 122 -19.33 20.31 -10.52
C THR A 122 -20.43 19.58 -11.27
#